data_AF-A0A9P6ATT2-F1
#
_entry.id   AF-A0A9P6ATT2-F1
#
_cell.length_a   1.000
_cell.length_b   1.000
_cell.length_c   1.000
_cell.angle_alpha   90.00
_cell.angle_beta   90.00
_cell.angle_gamma   90.00
#
_symmetry.space_group_name_H-M   'P 1'
#
loop_
_entity.id
_entity.type
_entity.pdbx_description
1 polymer ?
#
loop_
_entity_poly.entity_id
_entity_poly.type
_entity_poly.pdbx_seq_one_letter_code
_entity_poly.pdbx_strand_id
1 'polypeptide(L)'
;MTQRSLSSLVAVEGPSDIPFAPGYPIPKPMTLEYINQLEEKYGAATRRAAAAGFDFLEIHGAHGYLVHNFLSPLSNAREDKYGGSLENRFRFPLQIAKHVRAQWGEKKPLFFRLSATDWAEGPEKDESTGVWRQWGVEQSSMLSHRLASEANVDLIDVSSGGNWAAQKIKIGPAYQARPYSRADHRGKQAEQLLQDGKADVVFLAKELLRNVDFPLKAAEELGVAVKPANQYERAWTRMSRHH
;
A
#
# COMPACT_ATOMS: atom_id res chain seq x y z
N MET A 1 -45.49 4.99 3.80
CA MET A 1 -44.09 4.99 3.33
C MET A 1 -43.32 5.96 4.20
N THR A 2 -42.67 5.46 5.24
CA THR A 2 -41.88 6.25 6.18
C THR A 2 -40.58 6.67 5.49
N GLN A 3 -40.39 7.98 5.31
CA GLN A 3 -39.09 8.57 5.02
C GLN A 3 -38.10 8.08 6.07
N ARG A 4 -37.20 7.18 5.70
CA ARG A 4 -35.99 6.95 6.49
C ARG A 4 -35.22 8.26 6.46
N SER A 5 -35.21 8.94 7.60
CA SER A 5 -34.29 10.04 7.89
C SER A 5 -32.89 9.65 7.44
N LEU A 6 -32.28 10.48 6.57
CA LEU A 6 -30.87 10.37 6.17
C LEU A 6 -29.89 10.63 7.34
N SER A 7 -30.38 10.74 8.58
CA SER A 7 -29.59 10.96 9.80
C SER A 7 -28.78 9.75 10.28
N SER A 8 -28.76 8.63 9.55
CA SER A 8 -27.87 7.50 9.82
C SER A 8 -26.79 7.30 8.76
N LEU A 9 -26.40 8.36 8.05
CA LEU A 9 -25.20 8.34 7.22
C LEU A 9 -24.02 8.01 8.15
N VAL A 10 -23.40 6.85 7.94
CA VAL A 10 -22.17 6.45 8.61
C VAL A 10 -21.15 7.56 8.33
N ALA A 11 -20.80 8.32 9.36
CA ALA A 11 -19.77 9.34 9.24
C ALA A 11 -18.47 8.65 8.84
N VAL A 12 -17.78 9.18 7.82
CA VAL A 12 -16.40 8.75 7.55
C VAL A 12 -15.54 9.12 8.76
N GLU A 13 -14.55 8.30 9.07
CA GLU A 13 -13.73 8.46 10.27
C GLU A 13 -12.25 8.58 9.90
N GLY A 14 -11.50 9.31 10.72
CA GLY A 14 -10.08 9.54 10.52
C GLY A 14 -9.35 9.85 11.82
N PRO A 15 -8.02 10.02 11.78
CA PRO A 15 -7.27 10.44 12.97
C PRO A 15 -7.69 11.83 13.46
N SER A 16 -8.05 12.73 12.54
CA SER A 16 -8.47 14.12 12.80
C SER A 16 -9.65 14.51 11.91
N ASP A 17 -10.25 15.67 12.19
CA ASP A 17 -11.37 16.28 11.47
C ASP A 17 -10.92 17.10 10.25
N ILE A 18 -9.87 16.63 9.58
CA ILE A 18 -9.30 17.29 8.40
C ILE A 18 -9.90 16.63 7.15
N PRO A 19 -10.74 17.34 6.36
CA PRO A 19 -11.26 16.79 5.12
C PRO A 19 -10.14 16.68 4.08
N PHE A 20 -10.22 15.66 3.21
CA PHE A 20 -9.24 15.45 2.15
C PHE A 20 -9.13 16.64 1.18
N ALA A 21 -10.27 17.20 0.78
CA ALA A 21 -10.36 18.36 -0.11
C ALA A 21 -11.70 19.09 0.08
N PRO A 22 -11.85 20.34 -0.42
CA PRO A 22 -13.14 21.02 -0.45
C PRO A 22 -14.24 20.15 -1.09
N GLY A 23 -15.39 20.03 -0.43
CA GLY A 23 -16.51 19.19 -0.88
C GLY A 23 -16.47 17.73 -0.41
N TYR A 24 -15.39 17.28 0.23
CA TYR A 24 -15.35 15.97 0.89
C TYR A 24 -16.00 16.05 2.28
N PRO A 25 -16.56 14.93 2.79
CA PRO A 25 -17.05 14.87 4.16
C PRO A 25 -15.93 15.15 5.17
N ILE A 26 -16.26 15.87 6.24
CA ILE A 26 -15.37 16.06 7.39
C ILE A 26 -15.32 14.74 8.17
N PRO A 27 -14.14 14.10 8.34
CA PRO A 27 -14.06 12.88 9.11
C PRO A 27 -14.37 13.12 10.58
N LYS A 28 -15.08 12.19 11.21
CA LYS A 28 -15.17 12.14 12.66
C LYS A 28 -13.81 11.67 13.23
N PRO A 29 -13.16 12.43 14.13
CA PRO A 29 -11.95 11.95 14.79
C PRO A 29 -12.22 10.67 15.57
N MET A 30 -11.40 9.65 15.34
CA MET A 30 -11.53 8.37 16.03
C MET A 30 -11.23 8.51 17.54
N THR A 31 -12.06 7.90 18.36
CA THR A 31 -11.78 7.76 19.80
C THR A 31 -10.73 6.67 20.03
N LEU A 32 -10.04 6.71 21.18
CA LEU A 32 -9.10 5.65 21.56
C LEU A 32 -9.77 4.27 21.62
N GLU A 33 -11.01 4.23 22.13
CA GLU A 33 -11.81 3.01 22.18
C GLU A 33 -12.06 2.47 20.77
N TYR A 34 -12.42 3.33 19.83
CA TYR A 34 -12.70 2.91 18.46
C TYR A 34 -11.44 2.43 17.73
N ILE A 35 -10.28 3.05 17.98
CA ILE A 35 -8.99 2.57 17.45
C ILE A 35 -8.73 1.12 17.90
N ASN A 36 -8.97 0.81 19.18
CA ASN A 36 -8.81 -0.55 19.70
C ASN A 36 -9.86 -1.52 19.11
N GLN A 37 -11.12 -1.09 18.95
CA GLN A 37 -12.14 -1.92 18.30
C GLN A 37 -11.79 -2.22 16.84
N LEU A 38 -11.16 -1.26 16.15
CA LEU A 38 -10.77 -1.43 14.76
C LEU A 38 -9.64 -2.44 14.61
N GLU A 39 -8.70 -2.50 15.54
CA GLU A 39 -7.68 -3.56 15.58
C GLU A 39 -8.31 -4.96 15.53
N GLU A 40 -9.31 -5.22 16.38
CA GLU A 40 -10.03 -6.49 16.36
C GLU A 40 -10.82 -6.70 15.05
N LYS A 41 -11.35 -5.63 14.43
CA LYS A 41 -11.98 -5.75 13.10
C LYS A 41 -10.99 -6.22 12.02
N TYR A 42 -9.74 -5.76 12.07
CA TYR A 42 -8.67 -6.30 11.23
C TYR A 42 -8.40 -7.78 11.55
N GLY A 43 -8.28 -8.14 12.84
CA GLY A 43 -8.11 -9.54 13.24
C GLY A 43 -9.24 -10.46 12.77
N ALA A 44 -10.49 -10.02 12.91
CA ALA A 44 -11.64 -10.75 12.42
C ALA A 44 -11.63 -10.89 10.89
N ALA A 45 -11.16 -9.88 10.15
CA ALA A 45 -10.98 -9.97 8.70
C ALA A 45 -9.89 -10.96 8.32
N THR A 46 -8.77 -10.97 9.04
CA THR A 46 -7.68 -11.94 8.88
C THR A 46 -8.17 -13.38 9.07
N ARG A 47 -8.94 -13.65 10.13
CA ARG A 47 -9.51 -14.98 10.37
C ARG A 47 -10.46 -15.42 9.26
N ARG A 48 -11.27 -14.50 8.73
CA ARG A 48 -12.14 -14.77 7.57
C ARG A 48 -11.33 -15.08 6.31
N ALA A 49 -10.27 -14.33 6.05
CA ALA A 49 -9.40 -14.58 4.90
C ALA A 49 -8.65 -15.92 5.03
N ALA A 50 -8.20 -16.28 6.23
CA ALA A 50 -7.61 -17.59 6.49
C ALA A 50 -8.61 -18.72 6.23
N ALA A 51 -9.84 -18.59 6.71
CA ALA A 51 -10.90 -19.57 6.49
C ALA A 51 -11.31 -19.67 5.00
N ALA A 52 -11.21 -18.58 4.24
CA ALA A 52 -11.46 -18.56 2.80
C ALA A 52 -10.32 -19.15 1.97
N GLY A 53 -9.18 -19.49 2.58
CA GLY A 53 -8.07 -20.16 1.90
C GLY A 53 -7.13 -19.21 1.14
N PHE A 54 -7.06 -17.93 1.51
CA PHE A 54 -6.04 -17.04 0.96
C PHE A 54 -4.61 -17.52 1.31
N ASP A 55 -3.68 -17.32 0.38
CA ASP A 55 -2.28 -17.72 0.52
C ASP A 55 -1.41 -16.63 1.15
N PHE A 56 -1.73 -15.36 0.90
CA PHE A 56 -1.08 -14.20 1.50
C PHE A 56 -2.10 -13.12 1.87
N LEU A 57 -1.71 -12.18 2.72
CA LEU A 57 -2.49 -10.98 3.03
C LEU A 57 -1.67 -9.73 2.74
N GLU A 58 -2.34 -8.63 2.39
CA GLU A 58 -1.74 -7.31 2.31
C GLU A 58 -2.52 -6.33 3.19
N ILE A 59 -1.83 -5.65 4.10
CA ILE A 59 -2.41 -4.54 4.86
C ILE A 59 -2.28 -3.27 4.03
N HIS A 60 -3.40 -2.60 3.80
CA HIS A 60 -3.41 -1.36 3.03
C HIS A 60 -3.09 -0.13 3.90
N GLY A 61 -1.82 0.25 3.94
CA GLY A 61 -1.26 1.42 4.64
C GLY A 61 -0.95 2.63 3.76
N ALA A 62 -1.58 2.74 2.58
CA ALA A 62 -1.19 3.69 1.54
C ALA A 62 -2.36 4.56 1.06
N HIS A 63 -2.08 5.41 0.06
CA HIS A 63 -3.07 6.10 -0.79
C HIS A 63 -4.06 7.04 -0.09
N GLY A 64 -3.80 7.43 1.16
CA GLY A 64 -4.66 8.37 1.89
C GLY A 64 -5.89 7.69 2.51
N TYR A 65 -5.88 6.37 2.56
CA TYR A 65 -6.82 5.63 3.41
C TYR A 65 -6.38 5.69 4.86
N LEU A 66 -7.20 5.12 5.72
CA LEU A 66 -7.14 5.31 7.17
C LEU A 66 -5.75 5.13 7.77
N VAL A 67 -5.07 4.01 7.49
CA VAL A 67 -3.74 3.73 8.05
C VAL A 67 -2.71 4.75 7.56
N HIS A 68 -2.76 5.15 6.30
CA HIS A 68 -1.91 6.22 5.77
C HIS A 68 -2.23 7.57 6.42
N ASN A 69 -3.49 7.83 6.73
CA ASN A 69 -3.89 9.08 7.37
C ASN A 69 -3.28 9.22 8.76
N PHE A 70 -3.11 8.14 9.52
CA PHE A 70 -2.39 8.17 10.80
C PHE A 70 -0.88 8.45 10.62
N LEU A 71 -0.31 8.01 9.48
CA LEU A 71 1.09 8.20 9.18
C LEU A 71 1.42 9.65 8.78
N SER A 72 0.59 10.36 8.03
CA SER A 72 0.94 11.71 7.58
C SER A 72 0.56 12.81 8.59
N PRO A 73 1.46 13.76 8.93
CA PRO A 73 1.10 14.94 9.71
C PRO A 73 0.16 15.89 8.95
N LEU A 74 -0.03 15.71 7.64
CA LEU A 74 -1.00 16.50 6.85
C LEU A 74 -2.45 16.14 7.15
N SER A 75 -2.69 14.91 7.61
CA SER A 75 -4.03 14.39 7.94
C SER A 75 -4.20 14.01 9.40
N ASN A 76 -3.11 13.89 10.17
CA ASN A 76 -3.13 13.53 11.59
C ASN A 76 -2.57 14.66 12.45
N ALA A 77 -3.49 15.47 12.98
CA ALA A 77 -3.24 16.53 13.95
C ALA A 77 -3.58 16.09 15.40
N ARG A 78 -3.55 14.78 15.70
CA ARG A 78 -3.83 14.32 17.07
C ARG A 78 -2.69 14.72 18.02
N GLU A 79 -3.07 15.04 19.24
CA GLU A 79 -2.15 15.38 20.35
C GLU A 79 -1.99 14.22 21.35
N ASP A 80 -2.67 13.09 21.12
CA ASP A 80 -2.58 11.90 21.95
C ASP A 80 -1.49 10.92 21.50
N LYS A 81 -1.49 9.72 22.07
CA LYS A 81 -0.51 8.66 21.77
C LYS A 81 -0.50 8.17 20.30
N TYR A 82 -1.39 8.66 19.45
CA TYR A 82 -1.49 8.32 18.03
C TYR A 82 -1.16 9.48 17.07
N GLY A 83 -0.72 10.65 17.57
CA GLY A 83 -0.26 11.76 16.72
C GLY A 83 0.89 12.57 17.28
N GLY A 84 1.25 13.63 16.55
CA GLY A 84 2.42 14.46 16.81
C GLY A 84 3.73 13.76 16.43
N SER A 85 4.37 13.10 17.40
CA SER A 85 5.67 12.46 17.19
C SER A 85 5.61 11.33 16.15
N LEU A 86 6.76 11.06 15.51
CA LEU A 86 6.86 9.95 14.55
C LEU A 86 6.49 8.61 15.20
N GLU A 87 6.95 8.38 16.43
CA GLU A 87 6.64 7.15 17.19
C GLU A 87 5.13 6.99 17.43
N ASN A 88 4.43 8.08 17.76
CA ASN A 88 2.99 8.05 17.95
C ASN A 88 2.25 7.78 16.64
N ARG A 89 2.69 8.40 15.52
CA ARG A 89 2.11 8.14 14.20
C ARG A 89 2.34 6.70 13.72
N PHE A 90 3.47 6.08 14.07
CA PHE A 90 3.76 4.67 13.78
C PHE A 90 2.93 3.69 14.62
N ARG A 91 2.43 4.11 15.78
CA ARG A 91 1.75 3.23 16.73
C ARG A 91 0.58 2.48 16.10
N PHE A 92 -0.31 3.18 15.40
CA PHE A 92 -1.49 2.57 14.80
C PHE A 92 -1.14 1.52 13.72
N PRO A 93 -0.36 1.82 12.66
CA PRO A 93 0.01 0.83 11.66
C PRO A 93 0.73 -0.39 12.23
N LEU A 94 1.64 -0.20 13.20
CA LEU A 94 2.35 -1.31 13.83
C LEU A 94 1.44 -2.16 14.72
N GLN A 95 0.49 -1.54 15.43
CA GLN A 95 -0.53 -2.24 16.21
C GLN A 95 -1.39 -3.12 15.30
N ILE A 96 -1.88 -2.58 14.17
CA ILE A 96 -2.60 -3.36 13.17
C ILE A 96 -1.75 -4.50 12.60
N ALA A 97 -0.50 -4.23 12.19
CA ALA A 97 0.37 -5.24 11.60
C ALA A 97 0.65 -6.39 12.57
N LYS A 98 0.96 -6.09 13.84
CA LYS A 98 1.18 -7.10 14.89
C LYS A 98 -0.07 -7.95 15.13
N HIS A 99 -1.23 -7.30 15.20
CA HIS A 99 -2.49 -8.00 15.42
C HIS A 99 -2.84 -8.92 14.24
N VAL A 100 -2.71 -8.42 13.01
CA VAL A 100 -2.92 -9.21 11.79
C VAL A 100 -1.94 -10.39 11.74
N ARG A 101 -0.65 -10.17 12.01
CA ARG A 101 0.34 -11.26 12.05
C ARG A 101 -0.04 -12.34 13.07
N ALA A 102 -0.42 -11.95 14.29
CA ALA A 102 -0.82 -12.90 15.33
C ALA A 102 -2.02 -13.77 14.92
N GLN A 103 -2.97 -13.22 14.14
CA GLN A 103 -4.13 -13.96 13.63
C GLN A 103 -3.83 -14.74 12.33
N TRP A 104 -2.84 -14.29 11.55
CA TRP A 104 -2.47 -14.89 10.26
C TRP A 104 -1.53 -16.10 10.41
N GLY A 105 -0.71 -16.09 11.46
CA GLY A 105 0.31 -17.08 11.73
C GLY A 105 1.63 -16.78 11.01
N GLU A 106 2.73 -17.37 11.49
CA GLU A 106 4.10 -17.03 11.08
C GLU A 106 4.53 -17.61 9.71
N LYS A 107 3.78 -18.58 9.17
CA LYS A 107 4.22 -19.33 7.97
C LYS A 107 3.73 -18.75 6.65
N LYS A 108 2.71 -17.89 6.68
CA LYS A 108 2.09 -17.33 5.48
C LYS A 108 2.59 -15.91 5.23
N PRO A 109 2.84 -15.51 3.96
CA PRO A 109 3.30 -14.16 3.67
C PRO A 109 2.29 -13.10 4.11
N LEU A 110 2.79 -12.05 4.77
CA LEU A 110 2.07 -10.83 5.12
C LEU A 110 2.79 -9.65 4.49
N PHE A 111 2.07 -8.95 3.63
CA PHE A 111 2.57 -7.76 2.96
C PHE A 111 2.01 -6.51 3.64
N PHE A 112 2.73 -5.41 3.53
CA PHE A 112 2.23 -4.10 3.91
C PHE A 112 2.43 -3.13 2.76
N ARG A 113 1.34 -2.56 2.25
CA ARG A 113 1.40 -1.54 1.21
C ARG A 113 1.52 -0.17 1.82
N LEU A 114 2.52 0.61 1.42
CA LEU A 114 2.69 2.00 1.86
C LEU A 114 2.80 2.97 0.68
N SER A 115 2.48 4.24 0.93
CA SER A 115 2.86 5.33 0.02
C SER A 115 4.24 5.82 0.45
N ALA A 116 5.24 5.84 -0.44
CA ALA A 116 6.60 6.25 -0.09
C ALA A 116 6.73 7.76 0.23
N THR A 117 5.77 8.57 -0.22
CA THR A 117 5.74 10.01 -0.01
C THR A 117 4.34 10.55 -0.32
N ASP A 118 3.95 11.64 0.33
CA ASP A 118 2.72 12.37 0.04
C ASP A 118 2.81 13.26 -1.19
N TRP A 119 4.02 13.54 -1.69
CA TRP A 119 4.27 14.52 -2.75
C TRP A 119 3.76 15.93 -2.42
N ALA A 120 3.78 16.34 -1.16
CA ALA A 120 3.52 17.71 -0.79
C ALA A 120 4.75 18.59 -1.05
N GLU A 121 4.51 19.89 -1.18
CA GLU A 121 5.55 20.86 -1.47
C GLU A 121 6.52 21.04 -0.28
N GLY A 122 7.80 21.22 -0.57
CA GLY A 122 8.85 21.38 0.45
C GLY A 122 9.48 20.06 0.90
N PRO A 123 10.41 20.11 1.87
CA PRO A 123 11.08 18.94 2.41
C PRO A 123 10.13 18.11 3.32
N GLU A 124 10.43 16.82 3.53
CA GLU A 124 9.66 16.00 4.47
C GLU A 124 9.89 16.38 5.93
N LYS A 125 11.05 16.96 6.21
CA LYS A 125 11.51 17.37 7.54
C LYS A 125 12.11 18.75 7.47
N ASP A 126 11.80 19.57 8.46
CA ASP A 126 12.50 20.81 8.71
C ASP A 126 13.79 20.49 9.48
N GLU A 127 14.93 20.55 8.80
CA GLU A 127 16.23 20.20 9.38
C GLU A 127 16.64 21.13 10.54
N SER A 128 16.12 22.36 10.58
CA SER A 128 16.45 23.30 11.66
C SER A 128 15.74 22.98 12.97
N THR A 129 14.56 22.37 12.89
CA THR A 129 13.71 22.06 14.06
C THR A 129 13.56 20.56 14.32
N GLY A 130 13.93 19.72 13.36
CA GLY A 130 13.70 18.27 13.36
C GLY A 130 12.23 17.88 13.13
N VAL A 131 11.34 18.83 12.86
CA VAL A 131 9.90 18.60 12.75
C VAL A 131 9.54 18.00 11.38
N TRP A 132 8.82 16.88 11.40
CA TRP A 132 8.24 16.28 10.20
C TRP A 132 7.09 17.13 9.67
N ARG A 133 7.18 17.59 8.41
CA ARG A 133 6.19 18.45 7.76
C ARG A 133 5.19 17.67 6.92
N GLN A 134 5.58 16.50 6.42
CA GLN A 134 4.76 15.63 5.58
C GLN A 134 5.28 14.19 5.67
N TRP A 135 4.52 13.22 5.13
CA TRP A 135 5.03 11.86 4.95
C TRP A 135 6.03 11.77 3.80
N GLY A 136 7.16 11.09 4.01
CA GLY A 136 8.23 11.00 3.02
C GLY A 136 9.04 9.71 3.11
N VAL A 137 10.13 9.68 2.34
CA VAL A 137 10.90 8.46 2.05
C VAL A 137 11.69 8.02 3.26
N GLU A 138 12.24 8.95 4.04
CA GLU A 138 12.98 8.64 5.26
C GLU A 138 12.06 7.93 6.26
N GLN A 139 10.87 8.49 6.50
CA GLN A 139 9.87 7.90 7.40
C GLN A 139 9.33 6.57 6.87
N SER A 140 9.13 6.44 5.55
CA SER A 140 8.72 5.19 4.92
C SER A 140 9.75 4.09 5.14
N SER A 141 11.04 4.39 4.97
CA SER A 141 12.13 3.45 5.25
C SER A 141 12.12 3.02 6.72
N MET A 142 12.00 3.96 7.66
CA MET A 142 11.92 3.65 9.09
C MET A 142 10.72 2.75 9.42
N LEU A 143 9.55 3.04 8.87
CA LEU A 143 8.36 2.21 9.08
C LEU A 143 8.54 0.81 8.51
N SER A 144 9.11 0.67 7.30
CA SER A 144 9.39 -0.63 6.69
C SER A 144 10.28 -1.50 7.58
N HIS A 145 11.35 -0.93 8.15
CA HIS A 145 12.23 -1.66 9.07
C HIS A 145 11.49 -2.12 10.34
N ARG A 146 10.62 -1.27 10.90
CA ARG A 146 9.82 -1.62 12.09
C ARG A 146 8.73 -2.64 11.79
N LEU A 147 8.09 -2.57 10.61
CA LEU A 147 7.11 -3.55 10.18
C LEU A 147 7.75 -4.94 10.04
N ALA A 148 8.93 -5.01 9.41
CA ALA A 148 9.71 -6.23 9.32
C ALA A 148 10.13 -6.74 10.70
N SER A 149 10.75 -5.91 11.54
CA SER A 149 11.34 -6.38 12.80
C SER A 149 10.33 -6.63 13.93
N GLU A 150 9.23 -5.87 13.98
CA GLU A 150 8.29 -5.94 15.11
C GLU A 150 6.98 -6.67 14.78
N ALA A 151 6.61 -6.77 13.49
CA ALA A 151 5.37 -7.42 13.06
C ALA A 151 5.61 -8.57 12.07
N ASN A 152 6.89 -8.89 11.80
CA ASN A 152 7.30 -9.91 10.84
C ASN A 152 6.61 -9.73 9.47
N VAL A 153 6.58 -8.51 8.93
CA VAL A 153 6.07 -8.26 7.56
C VAL A 153 7.10 -8.74 6.54
N ASP A 154 6.66 -9.56 5.58
CA ASP A 154 7.53 -10.26 4.63
C ASP A 154 7.87 -9.44 3.38
N LEU A 155 6.98 -8.52 2.99
CA LEU A 155 7.17 -7.67 1.81
C LEU A 155 6.50 -6.31 2.00
N ILE A 156 7.19 -5.27 1.55
CA ILE A 156 6.64 -3.91 1.47
C ILE A 156 6.22 -3.62 0.04
N ASP A 157 4.91 -3.48 -0.21
CA ASP A 157 4.41 -3.00 -1.50
C ASP A 157 4.53 -1.47 -1.54
N VAL A 158 5.48 -0.98 -2.33
CA VAL A 158 5.85 0.44 -2.38
C VAL A 158 5.03 1.16 -3.45
N SER A 159 4.15 2.04 -2.98
CA SER A 159 3.38 2.97 -3.80
C SER A 159 3.76 4.42 -3.50
N SER A 160 2.94 5.41 -3.87
CA SER A 160 3.08 6.80 -3.38
C SER A 160 1.77 7.59 -3.50
N GLY A 161 1.72 8.73 -2.81
CA GLY A 161 0.66 9.73 -2.89
C GLY A 161 -0.65 9.31 -2.22
N GLY A 162 -1.68 10.11 -2.49
CA GLY A 162 -3.08 9.89 -2.13
C GLY A 162 -3.55 10.56 -0.85
N ASN A 163 -2.66 10.91 0.09
CA ASN A 163 -3.05 11.58 1.33
C ASN A 163 -3.32 13.07 1.14
N TRP A 164 -2.56 13.74 0.27
CA TRP A 164 -2.65 15.17 0.07
C TRP A 164 -3.32 15.52 -1.26
N ALA A 165 -4.42 16.28 -1.22
CA ALA A 165 -5.16 16.64 -2.44
C ALA A 165 -4.36 17.52 -3.41
N ALA A 166 -3.45 18.36 -2.90
CA ALA A 166 -2.61 19.23 -3.74
C ALA A 166 -1.26 18.59 -4.14
N GLN A 167 -1.11 17.27 -3.95
CA GLN A 167 0.07 16.50 -4.36
C GLN A 167 0.50 16.76 -5.81
N LYS A 168 1.81 16.80 -6.06
CA LYS A 168 2.39 17.01 -7.40
C LYS A 168 3.23 15.81 -7.84
N ILE A 169 2.56 14.82 -8.44
CA ILE A 169 3.21 13.59 -8.91
C ILE A 169 3.76 13.78 -10.32
N LYS A 170 5.07 13.56 -10.50
CA LYS A 170 5.69 13.48 -11.83
C LYS A 170 5.55 12.05 -12.35
N ILE A 171 4.50 11.80 -13.12
CA ILE A 171 4.22 10.47 -13.69
C ILE A 171 5.18 10.20 -14.84
N GLY A 172 5.77 9.00 -14.85
CA GLY A 172 6.63 8.49 -15.92
C GLY A 172 6.78 6.98 -15.82
N PRO A 173 7.47 6.32 -16.77
CA PRO A 173 7.75 4.89 -16.69
C PRO A 173 8.47 4.55 -15.38
N ALA A 174 8.00 3.50 -14.70
CA ALA A 174 8.52 3.04 -13.40
C ALA A 174 8.69 4.17 -12.36
N TYR A 175 7.78 5.16 -12.32
CA TYR A 175 7.97 6.34 -11.46
C TYR A 175 8.05 6.04 -9.95
N GLN A 176 7.60 4.85 -9.55
CA GLN A 176 7.60 4.34 -8.18
C GLN A 176 8.86 3.54 -7.83
N ALA A 177 9.66 3.13 -8.83
CA ALA A 177 10.91 2.41 -8.65
C ALA A 177 12.08 3.30 -9.08
N ARG A 178 12.49 4.21 -8.18
CA ARG A 178 13.58 5.15 -8.44
C ARG A 178 14.95 4.50 -8.21
N PRO A 179 15.98 4.82 -9.02
CA PRO A 179 15.91 5.63 -10.24
C PRO A 179 15.16 4.91 -11.38
N TYR A 180 14.39 5.68 -12.15
CA TYR A 180 13.44 5.18 -13.16
C TYR A 180 14.05 4.15 -14.11
N SER A 181 13.37 3.03 -14.33
CA SER A 181 13.68 2.10 -15.43
C SER A 181 13.14 2.64 -16.76
N ARG A 182 13.99 2.76 -17.79
CA ARG A 182 13.67 3.38 -19.09
C ARG A 182 13.49 2.39 -20.25
N ALA A 183 12.99 1.18 -19.99
CA ALA A 183 12.72 0.25 -21.08
C ALA A 183 11.45 0.62 -21.85
N ASP A 184 11.52 0.57 -23.18
CA ASP A 184 10.39 0.86 -24.09
C ASP A 184 9.26 -0.19 -24.03
N HIS A 185 9.58 -1.38 -23.52
CA HIS A 185 8.65 -2.49 -23.35
C HIS A 185 8.45 -2.83 -21.88
N ARG A 186 7.20 -3.04 -21.47
CA ARG A 186 6.84 -3.27 -20.06
C ARG A 186 7.40 -4.58 -19.51
N GLY A 187 7.53 -5.63 -20.34
CA GLY A 187 8.16 -6.89 -19.94
C GLY A 187 9.64 -6.70 -19.62
N LYS A 188 10.40 -6.10 -20.54
CA LYS A 188 11.80 -5.72 -20.32
C LYS A 188 11.98 -4.71 -19.19
N GLN A 189 11.04 -3.80 -18.99
CA GLN A 189 11.08 -2.86 -17.87
C GLN A 189 11.00 -3.59 -16.53
N ALA A 190 10.07 -4.54 -16.41
CA ALA A 190 9.92 -5.37 -15.22
C ALA A 190 11.20 -6.19 -14.98
N GLU A 191 11.72 -6.84 -16.01
CA GLU A 191 12.97 -7.61 -15.92
C GLU A 191 14.15 -6.74 -15.47
N GLN A 192 14.32 -5.54 -16.05
CA GLN A 192 15.40 -4.64 -15.66
C GLN A 192 15.29 -4.21 -14.19
N LEU A 193 14.08 -4.00 -13.66
CA LEU A 193 13.90 -3.68 -12.24
C LEU A 193 14.37 -4.82 -11.32
N LEU A 194 14.12 -6.07 -11.72
CA LEU A 194 14.57 -7.25 -10.99
C LEU A 194 16.09 -7.41 -11.09
N GLN A 195 16.65 -7.33 -12.30
CA GLN A 195 18.10 -7.45 -12.53
C GLN A 195 18.91 -6.34 -11.84
N ASP A 196 18.37 -5.13 -11.75
CA ASP A 196 18.99 -4.01 -11.03
C ASP A 196 18.91 -4.16 -9.49
N GLY A 197 18.24 -5.20 -8.98
CA GLY A 197 17.99 -5.38 -7.54
C GLY A 197 17.09 -4.29 -6.94
N LYS A 198 16.23 -3.66 -7.77
CA LYS A 198 15.34 -2.56 -7.33
C LYS A 198 14.03 -3.05 -6.73
N ALA A 199 13.66 -4.30 -6.99
CA ALA A 199 12.49 -4.95 -6.43
C ALA A 199 12.67 -6.48 -6.49
N ASP A 200 12.03 -7.18 -5.57
CA ASP A 200 11.92 -8.65 -5.59
C ASP A 200 10.68 -9.12 -6.36
N VAL A 201 9.64 -8.28 -6.42
CA VAL A 201 8.35 -8.55 -7.07
C VAL A 201 7.86 -7.32 -7.83
N VAL A 202 7.33 -7.51 -9.04
CA VAL A 202 6.73 -6.45 -9.85
C VAL A 202 5.20 -6.62 -9.90
N PHE A 203 4.47 -5.69 -9.26
CA PHE A 203 3.02 -5.64 -9.32
C PHE A 203 2.52 -4.90 -10.56
N LEU A 204 1.50 -5.46 -11.23
CA LEU A 204 0.91 -4.91 -12.44
C LEU A 204 -0.56 -4.58 -12.21
N ALA A 205 -0.98 -3.36 -12.56
CA ALA A 205 -2.37 -2.91 -12.42
C ALA A 205 -3.04 -2.65 -13.78
N LYS A 206 -2.89 -1.44 -14.34
CA LYS A 206 -3.59 -1.00 -15.57
C LYS A 206 -3.27 -1.87 -16.80
N GLU A 207 -2.12 -2.53 -16.84
CA GLU A 207 -1.78 -3.43 -17.94
C GLU A 207 -2.67 -4.67 -17.95
N LEU A 208 -2.85 -5.33 -16.80
CA LEU A 208 -3.68 -6.52 -16.71
C LEU A 208 -5.16 -6.24 -16.96
N LEU A 209 -5.64 -5.01 -16.73
CA LEU A 209 -7.00 -4.60 -17.10
C LEU A 209 -7.23 -4.54 -18.62
N ARG A 210 -6.19 -4.24 -19.40
CA ARG A 210 -6.27 -4.08 -20.86
C ARG A 210 -5.78 -5.32 -21.60
N ASN A 211 -4.93 -6.10 -20.96
CA ASN A 211 -4.17 -7.18 -21.55
C ASN A 211 -3.93 -8.27 -20.49
N VAL A 212 -4.94 -9.10 -20.28
CA VAL A 212 -4.91 -10.19 -19.28
C VAL A 212 -3.80 -11.21 -19.55
N ASP A 213 -3.45 -11.42 -20.83
CA ASP A 213 -2.37 -12.33 -21.26
C ASP A 213 -0.97 -11.69 -21.19
N PHE A 214 -0.83 -10.48 -20.63
CA PHE A 214 0.44 -9.78 -20.55
C PHE A 214 1.60 -10.63 -19.99
N PRO A 215 1.43 -11.43 -18.91
CA PRO A 215 2.53 -12.26 -18.41
C PRO A 215 3.05 -13.26 -19.44
N LEU A 216 2.17 -13.86 -20.25
CA LEU A 216 2.56 -14.79 -21.32
C LEU A 216 3.27 -14.05 -22.46
N LYS A 217 2.79 -12.86 -22.83
CA LYS A 217 3.44 -12.00 -23.83
C LYS A 217 4.82 -11.53 -23.39
N ALA A 218 4.97 -11.16 -22.11
CA ALA A 218 6.24 -10.77 -21.53
C ALA A 218 7.22 -11.95 -21.51
N ALA A 219 6.76 -13.16 -21.16
CA ALA A 219 7.57 -14.37 -21.23
C ALA A 219 8.06 -14.66 -22.66
N GLU A 220 7.18 -14.57 -23.66
CA GLU A 220 7.59 -14.71 -25.07
C GLU A 220 8.62 -13.65 -25.48
N GLU A 221 8.42 -12.38 -25.09
CA GLU A 221 9.36 -11.29 -25.38
C GLU A 221 10.74 -11.53 -24.75
N LEU A 222 10.78 -12.06 -23.53
CA LEU A 222 11.99 -12.35 -22.78
C LEU A 222 12.62 -13.71 -23.14
N GLY A 223 11.96 -14.50 -23.99
CA GLY A 223 12.42 -15.84 -24.36
C GLY A 223 12.32 -16.87 -23.23
N VAL A 224 11.43 -16.66 -22.25
CA VAL A 224 11.21 -17.56 -21.12
C VAL A 224 10.08 -18.53 -21.44
N ALA A 225 10.34 -19.83 -21.31
CA ALA A 225 9.31 -20.85 -21.47
C ALA A 225 8.35 -20.86 -20.26
N VAL A 226 7.06 -20.62 -20.52
CA VAL A 226 5.99 -20.72 -19.52
C VAL A 226 4.92 -21.65 -20.06
N LYS A 227 4.42 -22.55 -19.21
CA LYS A 227 3.32 -23.44 -19.58
C LYS A 227 1.98 -22.68 -19.49
N PRO A 228 1.29 -22.39 -20.62
CA PRO A 228 -0.07 -21.88 -20.55
C PRO A 228 -1.03 -22.98 -20.07
N ALA A 229 -2.28 -22.62 -19.79
CA ALA A 229 -3.32 -23.65 -19.63
C ALA A 229 -3.35 -24.57 -20.85
N ASN A 230 -3.56 -25.88 -20.64
CA ASN A 230 -3.49 -26.90 -21.69
C ASN A 230 -4.34 -26.52 -22.94
N GLN A 231 -5.49 -25.88 -22.73
CA GLN A 231 -6.42 -25.43 -23.76
C GLN A 231 -5.84 -24.35 -24.68
N TYR A 232 -4.83 -23.60 -24.22
CA TYR A 232 -4.21 -22.48 -24.93
C TYR A 232 -2.83 -22.81 -25.50
N GLU A 233 -2.30 -24.02 -25.33
CA GLU A 233 -0.96 -24.39 -25.82
C GLU A 233 -0.77 -24.08 -27.31
N ARG A 234 -1.79 -24.33 -28.14
CA ARG A 234 -1.76 -24.05 -29.59
C ARG A 234 -1.73 -22.56 -29.93
N ALA A 235 -2.10 -21.67 -29.01
CA ALA A 235 -1.98 -20.22 -29.18
C ALA A 235 -0.57 -19.70 -28.83
N TRP A 236 0.23 -20.49 -28.09
CA TRP A 236 1.52 -20.08 -27.52
C TRP A 236 2.67 -21.00 -27.94
N THR A 237 2.65 -21.47 -29.18
CA THR A 237 3.56 -22.53 -29.70
C THR A 237 5.05 -22.20 -29.65
N ARG A 238 5.41 -20.91 -29.57
CA ARG A 238 6.80 -20.46 -29.45
C ARG A 238 7.38 -20.71 -28.06
N MET A 239 6.54 -20.81 -27.03
CA MET A 239 6.97 -21.02 -25.63
C MET A 239 7.12 -22.51 -25.26
N SER A 240 6.60 -23.43 -26.07
CA SER A 240 6.60 -24.88 -25.80
C SER A 240 7.82 -25.64 -26.31
N ARG A 241 8.84 -24.97 -26.88
CA ARG A 241 9.93 -25.61 -27.64
C ARG A 241 11.13 -26.11 -26.81
N HIS A 242 10.96 -26.44 -25.54
CA HIS A 242 12.05 -26.97 -24.70
C HIS A 242 11.67 -28.31 -24.06
N HIS A 243 11.39 -29.31 -24.90
CA HIS A 243 11.42 -30.73 -24.55
C HIS A 243 12.36 -31.45 -25.51
#